data_AF-A0A6N8XDQ1-F1
#
_entry.id   AF-A0A6N8XDQ1-F1
#
_cell.length_a   1.000
_cell.length_b   1.000
_cell.length_c   1.000
_cell.angle_alpha   90.00
_cell.angle_beta   90.00
_cell.angle_gamma   90.00
#
_symmetry.space_group_name_H-M   'P 1'
#
loop_
_entity.id
_entity.type
_entity.pdbx_description
1 polymer ?
#
loop_
_entity_poly.entity_id
_entity_poly.type
_entity_poly.pdbx_seq_one_letter_code
_entity_poly.pdbx_strand_id
1 'polypeptide(L)' 'MRVVIDTNVWVSRLLLADSVAARAVDSALRNSEVIVSEPLIEELADVLAREKFDRYVSLAD' A
#
# COMPACT_ATOMS: atom_id res chain seq x y z
N MET A 1 -15.05 -8.98 -9.42
CA MET A 1 -14.21 -9.86 -8.57
C MET A 1 -13.89 -9.10 -7.30
N ARG A 2 -13.94 -9.76 -6.14
CA ARG A 2 -13.53 -9.17 -4.86
C ARG A 2 -12.13 -9.61 -4.53
N VAL A 3 -11.27 -8.69 -4.13
CA VAL A 3 -9.87 -8.98 -3.82
C VAL A 3 -9.47 -8.35 -2.49
N VAL A 4 -8.70 -9.11 -1.73
CA VAL A 4 -7.95 -8.62 -0.57
C VAL A 4 -6.50 -8.56 -1.01
N ILE A 5 -5.84 -7.45 -0.69
CA ILE A 5 -4.45 -7.21 -1.04
C ILE A 5 -3.66 -7.25 0.27
N ASP A 6 -2.58 -8.03 0.28
CA ASP A 6 -1.67 -8.13 1.41
C ASP A 6 -1.10 -6.75 1.80
N THR A 7 -0.90 -6.52 3.10
CA THR A 7 -0.40 -5.25 3.63
C THR A 7 0.96 -4.88 3.04
N ASN A 8 1.87 -5.83 2.82
CA ASN A 8 3.19 -5.53 2.24
C ASN A 8 3.10 -5.08 0.78
N VAL A 9 2.08 -5.52 0.04
CA VAL A 9 1.83 -5.06 -1.33
C VAL A 9 1.37 -3.60 -1.32
N TRP A 10 0.54 -3.20 -0.35
CA TRP A 10 0.19 -1.80 -0.11
C TRP A 10 1.39 -0.94 0.27
N VAL A 11 2.20 -1.40 1.23
CA VAL A 11 3.44 -0.73 1.64
C VAL A 11 4.35 -0.53 0.44
N SER A 12 4.60 -1.59 -0.34
CA SER A 12 5.45 -1.48 -1.53
C SER A 12 4.87 -0.52 -2.59
N ARG A 13 3.53 -0.47 -2.75
CA ARG A 13 2.88 0.48 -3.66
C ARG A 13 3.10 1.92 -3.20
N LEU A 14 3.02 2.18 -1.90
CA LEU A 14 3.18 3.53 -1.35
C LEU A 14 4.62 4.02 -1.38
N LEU A 15 5.59 3.13 -1.17
CA LEU A 15 7.01 3.49 -1.16
C LEU A 15 7.64 3.53 -2.56
N LEU A 16 7.12 2.74 -3.51
CA LEU A 16 7.71 2.55 -4.84
C LEU A 16 6.63 2.55 -5.93
N ALA A 17 6.32 3.74 -6.44
CA ALA A 17 5.24 3.97 -7.42
C ALA A 17 5.36 3.16 -8.73
N ASP A 18 6.58 2.82 -9.16
CA ASP A 18 6.83 2.07 -10.41
C ASP A 18 7.06 0.57 -10.20
N SER A 19 6.84 0.06 -8.99
CA SER A 19 7.05 -1.36 -8.66
C SER A 19 6.00 -2.29 -9.28
N VAL A 20 6.30 -3.60 -9.33
CA VAL A 20 5.32 -4.62 -9.72
C VAL A 20 4.10 -4.59 -8.78
N ALA A 21 4.34 -4.37 -7.48
CA ALA A 21 3.29 -4.23 -6.48
C ALA A 21 2.38 -3.02 -6.75
N ALA A 22 2.95 -1.86 -7.07
CA ALA A 22 2.17 -0.68 -7.44
C ALA A 22 1.29 -0.95 -8.67
N ARG A 23 1.84 -1.57 -9.72
CA ARG A 23 1.05 -1.94 -10.91
C ARG A 23 -0.07 -2.94 -10.58
N ALA A 24 0.17 -3.88 -9.68
CA ALA A 24 -0.83 -4.86 -9.25
C ALA A 24 -1.98 -4.20 -8.47
N VAL A 25 -1.66 -3.33 -7.51
CA VAL A 25 -2.65 -2.55 -6.74
C VAL A 25 -3.46 -1.66 -7.67
N ASP A 26 -2.81 -0.92 -8.55
CA ASP A 26 -3.46 -0.04 -9.51
C ASP A 26 -4.39 -0.80 -10.46
N SER A 27 -4.00 -2.01 -10.89
CA SER A 27 -4.85 -2.88 -11.70
C SER A 27 -6.05 -3.39 -10.89
N ALA A 28 -5.84 -3.79 -9.64
CA ALA A 28 -6.92 -4.25 -8.76
C ALA A 28 -7.94 -3.14 -8.47
N LEU A 29 -7.48 -1.92 -8.19
CA LEU A 29 -8.33 -0.74 -7.98
C LEU A 29 -9.15 -0.39 -9.23
N ARG A 30 -8.61 -0.58 -10.44
CA ARG A 30 -9.33 -0.33 -11.69
C ARG A 30 -10.33 -1.42 -12.06
N ASN A 31 -10.03 -2.68 -11.75
CA ASN A 31 -10.72 -3.82 -12.35
C ASN A 31 -11.46 -4.71 -11.33
N SER A 32 -11.45 -4.37 -10.04
CA SER A 32 -12.01 -5.20 -8.98
C SER A 32 -12.53 -4.38 -7.81
N GLU A 33 -13.37 -5.03 -6.99
CA GLU A 33 -13.81 -4.48 -5.70
C GLU A 33 -12.74 -4.83 -4.66
N VAL A 34 -11.92 -3.85 -4.30
CA VAL A 34 -10.87 -4.02 -3.29
C VAL A 34 -11.49 -3.91 -1.91
N ILE A 35 -11.33 -4.97 -1.11
CA ILE A 35 -11.84 -5.03 0.25
C ILE A 35 -10.73 -4.60 1.20
N VAL A 36 -11.03 -3.60 2.02
CA VAL A 36 -10.14 -3.09 3.07
C VAL A 36 -10.80 -3.29 4.43
N SER A 37 -9.98 -3.42 5.47
CA SER A 37 -10.41 -3.52 6.85
C SER A 37 -9.68 -2.48 7.70
N GLU A 38 -10.27 -2.10 8.83
CA GLU A 38 -9.64 -1.19 9.78
C GLU A 38 -8.26 -1.71 10.26
N PRO A 39 -8.08 -3.00 10.61
CA PRO A 39 -6.76 -3.54 10.95
C PRO A 39 -5.70 -3.38 9.84
N LEU A 40 -6.10 -3.44 8.56
CA LEU A 40 -5.17 -3.22 7.44
C LEU A 40 -4.68 -1.77 7.40
N ILE A 41 -5.55 -0.80 7.69
CA ILE A 41 -5.20 0.62 7.72
C ILE A 41 -4.27 0.93 8.90
N GLU A 42 -4.58 0.37 10.07
CA GLU A 42 -3.73 0.48 11.28
C GLU A 42 -2.34 -0.11 11.05
N GLU A 43 -2.27 -1.34 10.52
CA GLU A 43 -0.99 -1.99 10.20
C GLU A 43 -0.20 -1.18 9.17
N LEU A 44 -0.87 -0.60 8.17
CA LEU A 44 -0.22 0.23 7.16
C LEU A 44 0.41 1.48 7.78
N ALA A 45 -0.31 2.16 8.68
CA ALA A 45 0.22 3.31 9.41
C ALA A 45 1.42 2.91 10.28
N ASP A 46 1.30 1.82 11.05
CA ASP A 46 2.36 1.30 11.91
C ASP A 46 3.62 0.88 11.14
N VAL A 47 3.45 0.30 9.96
CA VAL A 47 4.58 -0.09 9.10
C VAL A 47 5.26 1.14 8.52
N LEU A 48 4.51 2.11 8.02
CA LEU A 48 5.06 3.33 7.41
C LEU A 48 5.73 4.26 8.42
N ALA A 49 5.35 4.21 9.70
CA ALA A 49 5.96 4.99 10.77
C ALA A 49 7.33 4.46 11.26
N ARG A 50 7.81 3.32 10.75
CA ARG A 50 9.11 2.75 11.17
C ARG A 50 10.26 3.50 10.49
N GLU A 51 11.25 3.93 11.28
CA GLU A 51 12.42 4.74 10.85
C GLU A 51 13.11 4.23 9.56
N LYS A 52 13.17 2.91 9.35
CA LYS A 52 13.77 2.32 8.15
C LYS A 52 13.09 2.74 6.83
N PHE A 53 11.86 3.25 6.89
CA PHE A 53 11.08 3.69 5.74
C PHE A 53 11.09 5.20 5.52
N ASP A 54 11.69 5.99 6.42
CA ASP A 54 11.75 7.46 6.32
C ASP A 54 12.33 7.92 4.97
N ARG A 55 13.32 7.19 4.44
CA ARG A 55 13.95 7.47 3.13
C ARG A 55 13.00 7.38 1.93
N TYR A 56 11.83 6.79 2.09
CA TYR A 56 10.82 6.62 1.04
C TYR A 56 9.60 7.53 1.24
N VAL A 57 9.50 8.20 2.38
CA VAL A 57 8.38 9.07 2.73
C VAL A 57 8.90 10.50 2.80
N SER A 58 8.73 11.25 1.71
CA SER A 58 8.85 12.71 1.79
C SER A 58 7.52 13.27 2.26
N LEU A 59 7.51 14.04 3.34
CA LEU A 59 6.37 14.92 3.64
C LEU A 59 6.20 15.85 2.44
N ALA A 60 5.02 15.82 1.82
CA ALA A 60 4.64 16.87 0.89
C ALA A 60 4.32 18.11 1.74
N ASP A 61 5.05 19.20 1.53
CA ASP A 61 4.81 20.51 2.14
C ASP A 61 3.42 21.08 1.76
#